data_AF-A0A1G8LVH0-F1
#
_entry.id   AF-A0A1G8LVH0-F1
#
_cell.length_a   1.000
_cell.length_b   1.000
_cell.length_c   1.000
_cell.angle_alpha   90.00
_cell.angle_beta   90.00
_cell.angle_gamma   90.00
#
_symmetry.space_group_name_H-M   'P 1'
#
loop_
_entity.id
_entity.type
_entity.pdbx_description
1 polymer ?
#
loop_
_entity_poly.entity_id
_entity_poly.type
_entity_poly.pdbx_seq_one_letter_code
_entity_poly.pdbx_strand_id
1 'polypeptide(L)'
;MVIGILAIIGFTIIWDIADRGQFYSKHVPTDELNEFYMHKTSEQQEKAFEKNFGFGKYKFPREHVAKIKLFMNNFLTSRLTSKTVSELNKANLIAFFNNPNNFNWSETTWSLSESEYILRFYNKKNKEIGKVWLCLEGCGMTESEPFSPNMKYGGLSEIGKENLNFILNEILTE
;
A
#
# COMPACT_ATOMS: atom_id res chain seq x y z
N MET A 1 32.88 -19.26 -13.47
CA MET A 1 31.70 -19.77 -12.72
C MET A 1 31.40 -18.92 -11.49
N VAL A 2 32.36 -18.73 -10.56
CA VAL A 2 32.19 -17.90 -9.35
C VAL A 2 31.78 -16.44 -9.65
N ILE A 3 32.44 -15.79 -10.62
CA ILE A 3 32.12 -14.42 -11.04
C ILE A 3 30.69 -14.31 -11.59
N GLY A 4 30.24 -15.31 -12.36
CA GLY A 4 28.88 -15.34 -12.89
C GLY A 4 27.81 -15.50 -11.81
N ILE A 5 28.09 -16.32 -10.79
CA ILE A 5 27.19 -16.51 -9.64
C ILE A 5 27.08 -15.20 -8.83
N LEU A 6 28.21 -14.54 -8.57
CA LEU A 6 28.22 -13.25 -7.86
C LEU A 6 27.45 -12.16 -8.62
N ALA A 7 27.57 -12.12 -9.94
CA ALA A 7 26.81 -11.18 -10.77
C ALA A 7 25.29 -11.43 -10.70
N ILE A 8 24.86 -12.70 -10.72
CA ILE A 8 23.43 -13.06 -10.58
C ILE A 8 22.90 -12.64 -9.20
N ILE A 9 23.64 -12.95 -8.13
CA ILE A 9 23.26 -12.58 -6.76
C ILE A 9 23.15 -11.05 -6.64
N GLY A 10 24.16 -10.32 -7.12
CA GLY A 10 24.15 -8.86 -7.12
C GLY A 10 22.94 -8.29 -7.88
N PHE A 11 22.63 -8.83 -9.06
CA PHE A 11 21.46 -8.42 -9.83
C PHE A 11 20.15 -8.70 -9.10
N THR A 12 20.01 -9.88 -8.47
CA THR A 12 18.80 -10.21 -7.70
C THR A 12 18.59 -9.29 -6.50
N ILE A 13 19.66 -8.89 -5.82
CA ILE A 13 19.60 -7.94 -4.70
C ILE A 13 19.15 -6.56 -5.19
N ILE A 14 19.79 -6.02 -6.23
CA ILE A 14 19.45 -4.70 -6.79
C ILE A 14 17.99 -4.69 -7.25
N TRP A 15 17.55 -5.77 -7.91
CA TRP A 15 16.17 -5.90 -8.34
C TRP A 15 15.19 -6.00 -7.17
N ASP A 16 15.50 -6.76 -6.12
CA ASP A 16 14.64 -6.82 -4.93
C ASP A 16 14.53 -5.46 -4.24
N ILE A 17 15.63 -4.71 -4.11
CA ILE A 17 15.62 -3.33 -3.57
C ILE A 17 14.77 -2.41 -4.44
N ALA A 18 14.96 -2.43 -5.76
CA ALA A 18 14.18 -1.60 -6.68
C ALA A 18 12.69 -1.93 -6.65
N ASP A 19 12.33 -3.20 -6.50
CA ASP A 19 10.95 -3.67 -6.39
C ASP A 19 10.36 -3.45 -4.99
N ARG A 20 11.18 -3.34 -3.95
CA ARG A 20 10.74 -2.94 -2.61
C ARG A 20 10.38 -1.47 -2.52
N GLY A 21 10.84 -0.65 -3.46
CA GLY A 21 10.43 0.75 -3.58
C GLY A 21 8.90 0.92 -3.61
N GLN A 22 8.41 1.93 -2.90
CA GLN A 22 6.99 2.25 -2.84
C GLN A 22 6.51 2.91 -4.15
N PHE A 23 5.23 2.74 -4.45
CA PHE A 23 4.57 3.43 -5.57
C PHE A 23 3.45 4.31 -5.04
N TYR A 24 3.69 5.62 -5.16
CA TYR A 24 2.60 6.56 -5.22
C TYR A 24 2.87 7.64 -6.26
N SER A 25 3.96 8.39 -6.09
CA SER A 25 4.63 9.14 -7.14
C SER A 25 5.86 9.78 -6.51
N LYS A 26 7.02 9.77 -7.18
CA LYS A 26 8.16 10.60 -6.76
C LYS A 26 7.84 12.10 -6.80
N HIS A 27 6.76 12.48 -7.49
CA HIS A 27 6.32 13.86 -7.68
C HIS A 27 4.81 13.97 -7.52
N VAL A 28 4.33 14.62 -6.46
CA VAL A 28 2.90 14.86 -6.24
C VAL A 28 2.37 15.76 -7.38
N PRO A 29 1.36 15.33 -8.16
CA PRO A 29 0.72 16.14 -9.18
C PRO A 29 0.31 17.54 -8.66
N THR A 30 0.44 18.56 -9.50
CA THR A 30 0.17 19.96 -9.12
C THR A 30 -1.27 20.18 -8.66
N ASP A 31 -2.23 19.48 -9.24
CA ASP A 31 -3.63 19.52 -8.84
C ASP A 31 -3.86 18.92 -7.44
N GLU A 32 -3.13 17.88 -7.06
CA GLU A 32 -3.14 17.33 -5.71
C GLU A 32 -2.44 18.26 -4.71
N LEU A 33 -1.34 18.89 -5.12
CA LEU A 33 -0.69 19.93 -4.31
C LEU A 33 -1.66 21.07 -4.00
N ASN A 34 -2.38 21.54 -5.00
CA ASN A 34 -3.39 22.60 -4.86
C ASN A 34 -4.58 22.16 -4.00
N GLU A 35 -5.09 20.94 -4.21
CA GLU A 35 -6.23 20.41 -3.47
C GLU A 35 -5.89 20.24 -1.98
N PHE A 36 -4.75 19.60 -1.66
CA PHE A 36 -4.48 19.12 -0.31
C PHE A 36 -3.53 20.01 0.50
N TYR A 37 -2.71 20.87 -0.12
CA TYR A 37 -1.63 21.55 0.61
C TYR A 37 -1.55 23.06 0.38
N MET A 38 -1.61 23.53 -0.87
CA MET A 38 -1.34 24.95 -1.16
C MET A 38 -2.36 25.88 -0.50
N HIS A 39 -1.83 26.90 0.18
CA HIS A 39 -2.59 27.96 0.84
C HIS A 39 -3.64 27.46 1.86
N LYS A 40 -3.40 26.30 2.50
CA LYS A 40 -4.29 25.70 3.50
C LYS A 40 -3.63 25.61 4.89
N THR A 41 -4.40 25.91 5.93
CA THR A 41 -4.05 25.57 7.32
C THR A 41 -4.18 24.07 7.55
N SER A 42 -3.58 23.53 8.62
CA SER A 42 -3.68 22.09 8.94
C SER A 42 -5.13 21.58 9.01
N GLU A 43 -6.04 22.35 9.61
CA GLU A 43 -7.48 22.01 9.69
C GLU A 43 -8.15 21.99 8.30
N GLN A 44 -7.76 22.90 7.41
CA GLN A 44 -8.26 22.93 6.03
C GLN A 44 -7.70 21.76 5.21
N GLN A 45 -6.48 21.32 5.50
CA GLN A 45 -5.92 20.11 4.90
C GLN A 45 -6.74 18.90 5.36
N GLU A 46 -6.93 18.72 6.66
CA GLU A 46 -7.75 17.63 7.24
C GLU A 46 -9.12 17.50 6.60
N LYS A 47 -9.86 18.60 6.53
CA LYS A 47 -11.16 18.61 5.85
C LYS A 47 -11.08 18.28 4.36
N ALA A 48 -10.01 18.69 3.67
CA ALA A 48 -9.81 18.36 2.25
C ALA A 48 -9.49 16.87 2.05
N PHE A 49 -8.69 16.28 2.94
CA PHE A 49 -8.38 14.86 2.97
C PHE A 49 -9.63 14.01 3.24
N GLU A 50 -10.36 14.31 4.31
CA GLU A 50 -11.60 13.62 4.67
C GLU A 50 -12.63 13.68 3.55
N LYS A 51 -12.88 14.87 3.01
CA LYS A 51 -13.87 15.08 1.94
C LYS A 51 -13.55 14.28 0.68
N ASN A 52 -12.28 14.13 0.35
CA ASN A 52 -11.83 13.48 -0.87
C ASN A 52 -11.44 12.00 -0.65
N PHE A 53 -11.54 11.48 0.58
CA PHE A 53 -11.15 10.10 0.90
C PHE A 53 -11.99 9.09 0.10
N GLY A 54 -11.33 8.22 -0.65
CA GLY A 54 -11.99 7.20 -1.47
C GLY A 54 -12.86 7.73 -2.63
N PHE A 55 -12.82 9.04 -2.93
CA PHE A 55 -13.72 9.67 -3.89
C PHE A 55 -13.04 10.04 -5.22
N GLY A 56 -13.76 9.82 -6.32
CA GLY A 56 -13.35 10.25 -7.66
C GLY A 56 -11.96 9.78 -8.05
N LYS A 57 -11.11 10.72 -8.51
CA LYS A 57 -9.73 10.46 -8.93
C LYS A 57 -8.77 10.14 -7.78
N TYR A 58 -9.19 10.35 -6.54
CA TYR A 58 -8.40 10.09 -5.34
C TYR A 58 -8.66 8.69 -4.75
N LYS A 59 -9.56 7.91 -5.34
CA LYS A 59 -9.80 6.52 -4.94
C LYS A 59 -8.55 5.66 -5.11
N PHE A 60 -8.31 4.73 -4.18
CA PHE A 60 -7.23 3.76 -4.26
C PHE A 60 -7.74 2.34 -4.58
N PRO A 61 -7.11 1.60 -5.51
CA PRO A 61 -6.24 2.09 -6.57
C PRO A 61 -7.01 2.99 -7.55
N ARG A 62 -6.31 3.90 -8.22
CA ARG A 62 -6.93 4.85 -9.18
C ARG A 62 -7.42 4.17 -10.45
N GLU A 63 -6.77 3.07 -10.84
CA GLU A 63 -7.15 2.24 -11.97
C GLU A 63 -8.03 1.07 -11.50
N HIS A 64 -8.83 0.53 -12.41
CA HIS A 64 -9.64 -0.66 -12.13
C HIS A 64 -8.77 -1.89 -11.82
N VAL A 65 -9.00 -2.47 -10.64
CA VAL A 65 -8.28 -3.65 -10.14
C VAL A 65 -8.88 -4.93 -10.73
N ALA A 66 -8.11 -5.62 -11.57
CA ALA A 66 -8.45 -6.94 -12.06
C ALA A 66 -8.09 -8.03 -11.05
N LYS A 67 -6.93 -7.91 -10.39
CA LYS A 67 -6.37 -8.93 -9.50
C LYS A 67 -5.63 -8.30 -8.33
N ILE A 68 -5.72 -8.92 -7.17
CA ILE A 68 -4.86 -8.63 -6.02
C ILE A 68 -4.05 -9.88 -5.69
N LYS A 69 -2.77 -9.70 -5.37
CA LYS A 69 -1.91 -10.74 -4.84
C LYS A 69 -1.37 -10.34 -3.48
N LEU A 70 -1.44 -11.25 -2.52
CA LEU A 70 -0.78 -11.18 -1.22
C LEU A 70 0.56 -11.91 -1.30
N PHE A 71 1.61 -11.33 -0.76
CA PHE A 71 2.94 -11.93 -0.66
C PHE A 71 3.41 -11.83 0.79
N MET A 72 4.16 -12.83 1.26
CA MET A 72 4.97 -12.67 2.46
C MET A 72 6.17 -11.78 2.14
N ASN A 73 6.50 -10.88 3.05
CA ASN A 73 7.62 -9.97 2.91
C ASN A 73 8.94 -10.65 3.32
N ASN A 74 9.43 -11.56 2.48
CA ASN A 74 10.75 -12.16 2.65
C ASN A 74 11.76 -11.55 1.67
N PHE A 75 12.95 -11.22 2.16
CA PHE A 75 14.04 -10.72 1.31
C PHE A 75 14.36 -11.75 0.20
N LEU A 76 14.41 -11.29 -1.05
CA LEU A 76 14.64 -12.08 -2.28
C LEU A 76 13.57 -13.12 -2.65
N THR A 77 12.79 -13.64 -1.70
CA THR A 77 11.86 -14.76 -1.91
C THR A 77 10.40 -14.37 -1.87
N SER A 78 10.06 -13.11 -1.56
CA SER A 78 8.68 -12.61 -1.49
C SER A 78 7.82 -13.06 -2.68
N ARG A 79 8.36 -12.95 -3.90
CA ARG A 79 7.70 -13.30 -5.16
C ARG A 79 7.27 -14.77 -5.28
N LEU A 80 7.89 -15.68 -4.53
CA LEU A 80 7.57 -17.11 -4.52
C LEU A 80 6.36 -17.43 -3.65
N THR A 81 5.97 -16.53 -2.75
CA THR A 81 4.90 -16.74 -1.75
C THR A 81 3.55 -16.18 -2.20
N SER A 82 3.40 -15.85 -3.48
CA SER A 82 2.23 -15.11 -3.95
C SER A 82 0.95 -15.93 -3.86
N LYS A 83 -0.03 -15.43 -3.11
CA LYS A 83 -1.41 -15.93 -3.09
C LYS A 83 -2.31 -14.97 -3.86
N THR A 84 -3.13 -15.51 -4.75
CA THR A 84 -4.14 -14.69 -5.45
C THR A 84 -5.35 -14.55 -4.54
N VAL A 85 -5.77 -13.32 -4.29
CA VAL A 85 -6.94 -13.03 -3.45
C VAL A 85 -8.23 -13.35 -4.21
N SER A 86 -9.21 -13.96 -3.54
CA SER A 86 -10.53 -14.23 -4.12
C SER A 86 -11.27 -12.95 -4.53
N GLU A 87 -12.30 -13.06 -5.38
CA GLU A 87 -13.09 -11.91 -5.80
C GLU A 87 -13.80 -11.22 -4.64
N LEU A 88 -14.28 -11.99 -3.65
CA LEU A 88 -14.92 -11.48 -2.44
C LEU A 88 -13.92 -10.66 -1.61
N ASN A 89 -12.77 -11.26 -1.28
CA ASN A 89 -11.74 -10.60 -0.49
C ASN A 89 -11.10 -9.42 -1.23
N LYS A 90 -11.05 -9.47 -2.56
CA LYS A 90 -10.64 -8.34 -3.40
C LYS A 90 -11.59 -7.15 -3.21
N ALA A 91 -12.90 -7.39 -3.23
CA ALA A 91 -13.88 -6.35 -2.99
C ALA A 91 -13.75 -5.78 -1.57
N ASN A 92 -13.58 -6.65 -0.56
CA ASN A 92 -13.37 -6.26 0.84
C ASN A 92 -12.12 -5.38 1.01
N LEU A 93 -10.98 -5.77 0.42
CA LEU A 93 -9.75 -4.98 0.46
C LEU A 93 -9.93 -3.61 -0.22
N ILE A 94 -10.56 -3.55 -1.39
CA ILE A 94 -10.80 -2.28 -2.07
C ILE A 94 -11.72 -1.38 -1.23
N ALA A 95 -12.77 -1.93 -0.61
CA ALA A 95 -13.63 -1.18 0.28
C ALA A 95 -12.87 -0.70 1.53
N PHE A 96 -12.04 -1.56 2.12
CA PHE A 96 -11.21 -1.24 3.28
C PHE A 96 -10.33 -0.01 3.04
N PHE A 97 -9.56 -0.01 1.95
CA PHE A 97 -8.66 1.10 1.64
C PHE A 97 -9.39 2.39 1.27
N ASN A 98 -10.68 2.35 0.92
CA ASN A 98 -11.44 3.57 0.59
C ASN A 98 -12.43 3.97 1.68
N ASN A 99 -12.28 3.45 2.90
CA ASN A 99 -13.09 3.84 4.04
C ASN A 99 -12.23 4.63 5.05
N PRO A 100 -12.53 5.92 5.30
CA PRO A 100 -11.73 6.75 6.20
C PRO A 100 -11.76 6.25 7.65
N ASN A 101 -12.81 5.55 8.09
CA ASN A 101 -12.92 5.04 9.47
C ASN A 101 -11.84 3.99 9.82
N ASN A 102 -11.19 3.40 8.82
CA ASN A 102 -10.10 2.44 9.03
C ASN A 102 -8.75 3.12 9.34
N PHE A 103 -8.69 4.45 9.29
CA PHE A 103 -7.45 5.22 9.39
C PHE A 103 -7.62 6.36 10.42
N ASN A 104 -6.57 6.63 11.20
CA ASN A 104 -6.52 7.75 12.16
C ASN A 104 -5.80 8.95 11.57
N TRP A 105 -6.09 10.19 11.96
CA TRP A 105 -5.31 11.36 11.52
C TRP A 105 -3.87 11.39 12.10
N SER A 106 -2.95 10.62 11.51
CA SER A 106 -1.53 10.53 11.91
C SER A 106 -0.62 10.03 10.79
N GLU A 107 0.69 10.36 10.84
CA GLU A 107 1.64 10.04 9.78
C GLU A 107 1.65 8.53 9.41
N THR A 108 1.87 8.25 8.12
CA THR A 108 1.59 6.96 7.50
C THR A 108 2.82 6.43 6.77
N THR A 109 3.46 5.38 7.30
CA THR A 109 3.68 4.10 6.60
C THR A 109 4.22 3.05 7.55
N TRP A 110 3.99 1.79 7.19
CA TRP A 110 4.69 0.67 7.77
C TRP A 110 6.09 0.57 7.17
N SER A 111 7.10 0.38 8.01
CA SER A 111 8.46 0.11 7.53
C SER A 111 8.46 -1.05 6.54
N LEU A 112 9.19 -0.92 5.44
CA LEU A 112 9.46 -2.03 4.51
C LEU A 112 10.09 -3.24 5.24
N SER A 113 10.83 -2.99 6.32
CA SER A 113 11.50 -4.03 7.11
C SER A 113 10.61 -4.66 8.18
N GLU A 114 9.54 -3.98 8.60
CA GLU A 114 8.66 -4.44 9.69
C GLU A 114 7.34 -5.00 9.17
N SER A 115 7.00 -4.74 7.91
CA SER A 115 5.81 -5.30 7.28
C SER A 115 5.95 -6.81 7.08
N GLU A 116 4.94 -7.57 7.48
CA GLU A 116 4.89 -9.02 7.28
C GLU A 116 4.44 -9.39 5.86
N TYR A 117 3.58 -8.56 5.27
CA TYR A 117 2.96 -8.84 3.98
C TYR A 117 3.07 -7.69 2.99
N ILE A 118 2.86 -8.02 1.71
CA ILE A 118 2.77 -7.07 0.61
C ILE A 118 1.50 -7.39 -0.17
N LEU A 119 0.60 -6.42 -0.29
CA LEU A 119 -0.49 -6.46 -1.26
C LEU A 119 -0.07 -5.76 -2.54
N ARG A 120 -0.24 -6.43 -3.67
CA ARG A 120 -0.04 -5.84 -4.99
C ARG A 120 -1.31 -5.92 -5.81
N PHE A 121 -1.66 -4.79 -6.42
CA PHE A 121 -2.88 -4.59 -7.18
C PHE A 121 -2.53 -4.53 -8.65
N TYR A 122 -3.24 -5.29 -9.48
CA TYR A 122 -2.98 -5.41 -10.91
C TYR A 122 -4.22 -5.08 -11.72
N ASN A 123 -4.03 -4.37 -12.83
CA ASN A 123 -5.09 -4.13 -13.81
C ASN A 123 -5.24 -5.31 -14.81
N LYS A 124 -6.17 -5.19 -15.75
CA LYS A 124 -6.45 -6.24 -16.77
C LYS A 124 -5.27 -6.53 -17.71
N LYS A 125 -4.29 -5.62 -17.81
CA LYS A 125 -3.05 -5.80 -18.57
C LYS A 125 -1.93 -6.44 -17.73
N ASN A 126 -2.25 -6.92 -16.53
CA ASN A 126 -1.30 -7.45 -15.55
C ASN A 126 -0.21 -6.43 -15.14
N LYS A 127 -0.48 -5.13 -15.31
CA LYS A 127 0.38 -4.05 -14.83
C LYS A 127 0.06 -3.80 -13.36
N GLU A 128 1.09 -3.71 -12.51
CA GLU A 128 0.96 -3.29 -11.11
C GLU A 128 0.51 -1.82 -11.06
N ILE A 129 -0.59 -1.56 -10.36
CA ILE A 129 -1.25 -0.25 -10.24
C ILE A 129 -1.36 0.23 -8.79
N GLY A 130 -0.86 -0.57 -7.84
CA GLY A 130 -0.81 -0.24 -6.43
C GLY A 130 -0.01 -1.28 -5.66
N LYS A 131 0.65 -0.85 -4.60
CA LYS A 131 1.43 -1.69 -3.70
C LYS A 131 1.27 -1.16 -2.29
N VAL A 132 0.89 -2.05 -1.36
CA VAL A 132 0.71 -1.72 0.05
C VAL A 132 1.47 -2.74 0.86
N TRP A 133 2.40 -2.26 1.67
CA TRP A 133 3.10 -3.04 2.68
C TRP A 133 2.18 -3.16 3.88
N LEU A 134 2.08 -4.30 4.54
CA LEU A 134 1.15 -4.50 5.65
C LEU A 134 1.89 -4.99 6.88
N CYS A 135 1.58 -4.38 8.01
CA CYS A 135 1.98 -4.87 9.32
C CYS A 135 0.77 -4.98 10.25
N LEU A 136 0.72 -6.10 10.98
CA LEU A 136 -0.42 -6.46 11.84
C LEU A 136 -0.13 -6.23 13.32
N GLU A 137 1.13 -6.32 13.75
CA GLU A 137 1.52 -6.13 15.16
C GLU A 137 2.77 -5.26 15.31
N GLY A 138 2.71 -4.29 16.22
CA GLY A 138 3.92 -3.67 16.80
C GLY A 138 4.78 -2.80 15.87
N CYS A 139 4.38 -2.55 14.63
CA CYS A 139 5.17 -1.68 13.76
C CYS A 139 5.09 -0.22 14.20
N GLY A 140 6.26 0.30 14.58
CA GLY A 140 6.46 1.73 14.70
C GLY A 140 6.60 2.34 13.31
N MET A 141 6.25 3.61 13.18
CA MET A 141 6.60 4.33 11.96
C MET A 141 8.12 4.54 11.95
N THR A 142 8.83 3.88 11.04
CA THR A 142 10.25 4.16 10.79
C THR A 142 10.43 5.16 9.64
N GLU A 143 9.53 5.15 8.65
CA GLU A 143 9.51 6.02 7.46
C GLU A 143 8.05 6.29 7.03
N SER A 144 7.78 7.45 6.40
CA SER A 144 6.43 7.96 6.04
C SER A 144 6.33 8.29 4.55
N GLU A 145 5.60 7.48 3.77
CA GLU A 145 5.36 7.64 2.33
C GLU A 145 3.90 7.24 1.98
N PRO A 146 2.99 8.18 1.70
CA PRO A 146 1.59 7.84 1.44
C PRO A 146 1.45 7.07 0.12
N PHE A 147 0.72 5.95 0.10
CA PHE A 147 0.47 5.15 -1.10
C PHE A 147 -0.71 5.66 -1.96
N SER A 148 -1.39 6.72 -1.51
CA SER A 148 -2.41 7.46 -2.26
C SER A 148 -2.45 8.95 -1.86
N PRO A 149 -3.03 9.84 -2.68
CA PRO A 149 -3.00 11.30 -2.45
C PRO A 149 -3.70 11.73 -1.18
N ASN A 150 -4.80 11.03 -0.89
CA ASN A 150 -5.76 11.33 0.17
C ASN A 150 -5.59 10.39 1.37
N MET A 151 -4.56 9.52 1.35
CA MET A 151 -4.17 8.66 2.48
C MET A 151 -2.96 9.19 3.23
N LYS A 152 -2.54 10.44 2.96
CA LYS A 152 -1.73 11.11 3.96
C LYS A 152 -2.60 11.18 5.21
N TYR A 153 -2.02 10.82 6.35
CA TYR A 153 -2.67 10.83 7.64
C TYR A 153 -3.58 9.62 7.93
N GLY A 154 -3.07 8.39 7.81
CA GLY A 154 -3.41 7.47 8.87
C GLY A 154 -2.76 6.11 8.97
N GLY A 155 -2.01 5.94 10.06
CA GLY A 155 -1.92 4.63 10.69
C GLY A 155 -3.32 4.05 10.89
N LEU A 156 -3.42 2.72 10.82
CA LEU A 156 -4.72 2.07 11.02
C LEU A 156 -5.33 2.50 12.35
N SER A 157 -6.61 2.85 12.32
CA SER A 157 -7.42 2.94 13.54
C SER A 157 -7.50 1.56 14.18
N GLU A 158 -7.91 1.48 15.45
CA GLU A 158 -8.10 0.17 16.10
C GLU A 158 -9.09 -0.70 15.30
N ILE A 159 -10.18 -0.10 14.83
CA ILE A 159 -11.16 -0.73 13.94
C ILE A 159 -10.50 -1.15 12.60
N GLY A 160 -9.64 -0.30 12.05
CA GLY A 160 -8.88 -0.61 10.83
C GLY A 160 -7.96 -1.82 11.00
N LYS A 161 -7.28 -1.95 12.15
CA LYS A 161 -6.45 -3.12 12.46
C LYS A 161 -7.28 -4.39 12.55
N GLU A 162 -8.39 -4.35 13.30
CA GLU A 162 -9.30 -5.49 13.44
C GLU A 162 -9.87 -5.94 12.10
N ASN A 163 -10.38 -4.99 11.31
CA ASN A 163 -10.95 -5.26 9.98
C ASN A 163 -9.91 -5.84 9.02
N LEU A 164 -8.69 -5.30 9.02
CA LEU A 164 -7.63 -5.79 8.14
C LEU A 164 -7.17 -7.19 8.55
N ASN A 165 -6.99 -7.42 9.85
CA ASN A 165 -6.66 -8.75 10.38
C ASN A 165 -7.71 -9.78 10.00
N PHE A 166 -8.99 -9.44 10.11
CA PHE A 166 -10.09 -10.30 9.67
C PHE A 166 -9.97 -10.65 8.18
N ILE A 167 -9.84 -9.65 7.31
CA ILE A 167 -9.73 -9.86 5.85
C ILE A 167 -8.50 -10.71 5.51
N LEU A 168 -7.35 -10.45 6.13
CA LEU A 168 -6.13 -11.22 5.87
C LEU A 168 -6.24 -12.66 6.34
N ASN A 169 -6.86 -12.91 7.49
CA ASN A 169 -7.08 -14.27 7.98
C ASN A 169 -7.98 -15.06 7.02
N GLU A 170 -9.05 -14.46 6.50
CA GLU A 170 -9.85 -15.07 5.44
C GLU A 170 -8.99 -15.38 4.20
N ILE A 171 -8.20 -14.42 3.73
CA ILE A 171 -7.31 -14.62 2.58
C ILE A 171 -6.31 -15.74 2.83
N LEU A 172 -5.74 -15.86 4.03
CA LEU A 172 -4.73 -16.86 4.37
C LEU A 172 -5.32 -18.27 4.50
N THR A 173 -6.59 -18.38 4.89
CA THR A 173 -7.29 -19.66 5.11
C THR A 173 -8.04 -20.20 3.88
N GLU A 174 -8.27 -19.38 2.85
CA GLU A 174 -8.79 -19.80 1.54
C GLU A 174 -7.95 -20.90 0.84
#